data_AF-A0AA88YT67-F1
#
_entry.id   AF-A0AA88YT67-F1
#
_cell.length_a   1.000
_cell.length_b   1.000
_cell.length_c   1.000
_cell.angle_alpha   90.00
_cell.angle_beta   90.00
_cell.angle_gamma   90.00
#
_symmetry.space_group_name_H-M   'P 1'
#
loop_
_entity.id
_entity.type
_entity.pdbx_description
1 polymer ?
#
loop_
_entity_poly.entity_id
_entity_poly.type
_entity_poly.pdbx_seq_one_letter_code
_entity_poly.pdbx_strand_id
1 'polypeptide(L)'
;MSTIIWSCEHFHLYIYGSTFSLVTDHKPLETIFNNPKSRPPARIERWRLRLQAYTFTVKYKRGVDNPADYMSRHPNQALNQSSEEKIAERFINFVAEYAVPKTISLSDIAEASTNDANIQRAIRNLRSGKWHNKTENKQKHSFHKVRNELSIANHDGKEFLLRGSRLVIPFSLQRKIVEIAHEGHQGIVKTKQLLREKVWFPGIDSAVENLCRSCVPCLATTPENKIEPLKMSPLPDSPWNEVSVDFCGPFPSGDYLLVVIDDYSRYPEVEIVHSTSARTTMTRLDKIFATHGIPQVVKTDNGPPFQSQQFRDFSKYMGFKHRKITPLWPRANGEVERFMRTIGKLIKTANIEGKNWKQEIHQFLRNYRATPHSTTGIPPATALFGRNITIRIPEVNFKKDDTKIRQRDRKQKEKMKAHADKKNQAKPSKLQKGDTVIVKQKRENKLSPPYNKKPLEIIENKGSMITAGNEDKTITRNSSAFKEVPKPEMTEITEPSDPPDEPPVSRYNLRKQITPPKYLDDYVVTGISS
;
A
#
# COMPACT_ATOMS: atom_id res chain seq x y z
N MET A 1 29.33 -48.69 42.84
CA MET A 1 30.19 -47.49 42.64
C MET A 1 31.07 -47.19 43.84
N SER A 2 30.52 -47.23 45.07
CA SER A 2 31.31 -47.30 46.32
C SER A 2 32.41 -48.37 46.26
N THR A 3 32.11 -49.54 45.68
CA THR A 3 33.05 -50.64 45.46
C THR A 3 34.30 -50.25 44.67
N ILE A 4 34.17 -49.37 43.66
CA ILE A 4 35.30 -48.96 42.81
C ILE A 4 36.29 -48.10 43.58
N ILE A 5 35.77 -47.18 44.38
CA ILE A 5 36.59 -46.30 45.22
C ILE A 5 37.31 -47.12 46.28
N TRP A 6 36.55 -48.00 46.95
CA TRP A 6 37.12 -48.91 47.93
C TRP A 6 38.23 -49.77 47.31
N SER A 7 38.01 -50.36 46.12
CA SER A 7 39.05 -51.14 45.44
C SER A 7 40.29 -50.31 45.14
N CYS A 8 40.15 -49.08 44.63
CA CYS A 8 41.31 -48.24 44.33
C CYS A 8 42.08 -47.82 45.60
N GLU A 9 41.38 -47.50 46.68
CA GLU A 9 41.99 -47.10 47.95
C GLU A 9 42.59 -48.29 48.70
N HIS A 10 41.95 -49.46 48.63
CA HIS A 10 42.45 -50.69 49.24
C HIS A 10 43.75 -51.17 48.58
N PHE A 11 43.83 -51.09 47.25
CA PHE A 11 45.03 -51.44 46.49
C PHE A 11 45.95 -50.24 46.23
N HIS A 12 45.79 -49.13 46.96
CA HIS A 12 46.51 -47.88 46.73
C HIS A 12 48.02 -48.08 46.57
N LEU A 13 48.66 -48.83 47.48
CA LEU A 13 50.10 -49.09 47.45
C LEU A 13 50.60 -49.74 46.15
N TYR A 14 49.72 -50.45 45.43
CA TYR A 14 50.07 -51.18 44.20
C TYR A 14 49.72 -50.41 42.93
N ILE A 15 48.67 -49.59 42.96
CA ILE A 15 48.13 -48.93 41.77
C ILE A 15 48.39 -47.43 41.72
N TYR A 16 48.89 -46.85 42.82
CA TYR A 16 49.22 -45.44 42.88
C TYR A 16 50.44 -45.13 41.99
N GLY A 17 50.32 -44.08 41.16
CA GLY A 17 51.34 -43.70 40.18
C GLY A 17 51.41 -44.58 38.92
N SER A 18 50.63 -45.67 38.83
CA SER A 18 50.58 -46.54 37.65
C SER A 18 49.30 -46.32 36.84
N THR A 19 49.33 -46.72 35.56
CA THR A 19 48.15 -46.70 34.68
C THR A 19 47.51 -48.09 34.65
N PHE A 20 46.21 -48.17 34.93
CA PHE A 20 45.51 -49.46 35.00
C PHE A 20 44.12 -49.45 34.35
N SER A 21 43.63 -50.65 34.02
CA SER A 21 42.26 -50.84 33.52
C SER A 21 41.33 -51.20 34.68
N LEU A 22 40.30 -50.40 34.90
CA LEU A 22 39.28 -50.68 35.91
C LEU A 22 38.07 -51.38 35.28
N VAL A 23 37.85 -52.64 35.63
CA VAL A 23 36.76 -53.45 35.07
C VAL A 23 35.52 -53.38 35.96
N THR A 24 34.37 -53.04 35.39
CA THR A 24 33.10 -52.94 36.13
C THR A 24 31.94 -53.52 35.33
N ASP A 25 30.97 -54.09 36.05
CA ASP A 25 29.69 -54.57 35.52
C ASP A 25 28.63 -53.47 35.36
N HIS A 26 28.98 -52.21 35.63
CA HIS A 26 28.08 -51.08 35.52
C HIS A 26 28.41 -50.19 34.32
N LYS A 27 27.85 -50.54 33.15
CA LYS A 27 28.12 -49.92 31.84
C LYS A 27 28.11 -48.37 31.81
N PRO A 28 27.19 -47.66 32.47
CA PRO A 28 27.22 -46.18 32.49
C PRO A 28 28.52 -45.54 32.99
N LEU A 29 29.33 -46.25 33.77
CA LEU A 29 30.57 -45.69 34.35
C LEU A 29 31.68 -45.53 33.32
N GLU A 30 31.71 -46.40 32.32
CA GLU A 30 32.61 -46.29 31.18
C GLU A 30 32.43 -44.93 30.49
N THR A 31 31.17 -44.54 30.28
CA THR A 31 30.84 -43.25 29.66
C THR A 31 31.12 -42.06 30.57
N ILE A 32 30.96 -42.23 31.89
CA ILE A 32 31.15 -41.14 32.86
C ILE A 32 32.63 -40.82 33.08
N PHE A 33 33.48 -41.83 33.24
CA PHE A 33 34.89 -41.64 33.61
C PHE A 33 35.81 -41.48 32.40
N ASN A 34 35.50 -42.11 31.27
CA ASN A 34 36.33 -41.99 30.05
C ASN A 34 36.00 -40.75 29.22
N ASN A 35 34.88 -40.06 29.48
CA ASN A 35 34.53 -38.81 28.80
C ASN A 35 34.84 -37.58 29.68
N PRO A 36 35.85 -36.76 29.33
CA PRO A 36 36.22 -35.59 30.13
C PRO A 36 35.09 -34.54 30.21
N LYS A 37 34.19 -34.47 29.22
CA LYS A 37 33.06 -33.55 29.15
C LYS A 37 31.81 -34.05 29.90
N SER A 38 31.86 -35.24 30.50
CA SER A 38 30.75 -35.78 31.28
C SER A 38 30.45 -34.88 32.49
N ARG A 39 29.17 -34.56 32.71
CA ARG A 39 28.66 -33.82 33.88
C ARG A 39 27.79 -34.76 34.72
N PRO A 40 28.39 -35.65 35.51
CA PRO A 40 27.63 -36.59 36.31
C PRO A 40 26.99 -35.88 37.52
N PRO A 41 25.99 -36.49 38.19
CA PRO A 41 25.40 -35.95 39.41
C PRO A 41 26.46 -35.68 40.50
N ALA A 42 26.20 -34.73 41.40
CA ALA A 42 27.14 -34.28 42.44
C ALA A 42 27.77 -35.44 43.24
N ARG A 43 27.01 -36.51 43.52
CA ARG A 43 27.50 -37.72 44.18
C ARG A 43 28.63 -38.41 43.40
N ILE A 44 28.50 -38.52 42.08
CA ILE A 44 29.47 -39.20 41.20
C ILE A 44 30.65 -38.28 40.86
N GLU A 45 30.41 -36.97 40.72
CA GLU A 45 31.47 -35.97 40.54
C GLU A 45 32.47 -35.99 41.70
N ARG A 46 31.98 -36.16 42.93
CA ARG A 46 32.85 -36.36 44.10
C ARG A 46 33.71 -37.62 43.99
N TRP A 47 33.11 -38.73 43.57
CA TRP A 47 33.85 -39.98 43.40
C TRP A 47 34.94 -39.84 42.35
N ARG A 48 34.68 -39.07 41.29
CA ARG A 48 35.68 -38.69 40.29
C ARG A 48 36.83 -37.87 40.88
N LEU A 49 36.55 -36.90 41.76
CA LEU A 49 37.59 -36.13 42.46
C LEU A 49 38.46 -37.01 43.37
N ARG A 50 37.87 -37.94 44.14
CA ARG A 50 38.66 -38.86 44.98
C ARG A 50 39.53 -39.81 44.15
N LEU A 51 39.00 -40.25 43.01
CA LEU A 51 39.72 -41.13 42.12
C LEU A 51 40.74 -40.38 41.24
N GLN A 52 40.82 -39.05 41.32
CA GLN A 52 41.76 -38.24 40.52
C GLN A 52 43.22 -38.53 40.84
N ALA A 53 43.50 -39.05 42.04
CA ALA A 53 44.84 -39.51 42.43
C ALA A 53 45.31 -40.74 41.64
N TYR A 54 44.42 -41.41 40.90
CA TYR A 54 44.70 -42.63 40.14
C TYR A 54 44.50 -42.40 38.65
N THR A 55 45.35 -42.99 37.82
CA THR A 55 45.22 -42.91 36.37
C THR A 55 44.67 -44.24 35.84
N PHE A 56 43.41 -44.25 35.41
CA PHE A 56 42.76 -45.49 34.94
C PHE A 56 41.80 -45.26 33.79
N THR A 57 41.54 -46.33 33.04
CA THR A 57 40.47 -46.39 32.03
C THR A 57 39.41 -47.39 32.47
N VAL A 58 38.15 -46.99 32.50
CA VAL A 58 37.05 -47.88 32.87
C VAL A 58 36.67 -48.75 31.67
N LYS A 59 36.60 -50.07 31.86
CA LYS A 59 36.13 -51.03 30.85
C LYS A 59 34.92 -51.77 31.37
N TYR A 60 33.85 -51.78 30.59
CA TYR A 60 32.66 -52.57 30.94
C TYR A 60 32.87 -54.07 30.66
N LYS A 61 32.53 -54.92 31.61
CA LYS A 61 32.41 -56.38 31.43
C LYS A 61 31.11 -56.87 32.05
N ARG A 62 30.32 -57.68 31.35
CA ARG A 62 29.04 -58.20 31.88
C ARG A 62 29.31 -58.99 33.17
N GLY A 63 28.42 -58.86 34.16
CA GLY A 63 28.61 -59.48 35.49
C GLY A 63 28.81 -61.00 35.45
N VAL A 64 28.14 -61.71 34.54
CA VAL A 64 28.29 -63.16 34.32
C VAL A 64 29.73 -63.55 33.96
N ASP A 65 30.45 -62.66 33.27
CA ASP A 65 31.82 -62.87 32.83
C ASP A 65 32.85 -62.22 33.79
N ASN A 66 32.39 -61.61 34.90
CA ASN A 66 33.23 -60.88 35.84
C ASN A 66 33.45 -61.68 37.14
N PRO A 67 34.61 -62.33 37.34
CA PRO A 67 34.87 -63.16 38.52
C PRO A 67 34.94 -62.35 39.83
N ALA A 68 35.13 -61.03 39.76
CA ALA A 68 35.13 -60.15 40.94
C ALA A 68 33.73 -59.87 41.52
N ASP A 69 32.66 -60.25 40.81
CA ASP A 69 31.27 -59.99 41.20
C ASP A 69 30.79 -60.87 42.39
N TYR A 70 31.50 -61.96 42.68
CA TYR A 70 31.17 -62.82 43.82
C TYR A 70 31.50 -62.17 45.17
N MET A 71 32.64 -61.47 45.30
CA MET A 71 33.06 -60.86 46.56
C MET A 71 32.27 -59.59 46.92
N SER A 72 31.73 -58.87 45.93
CA SER A 72 30.88 -57.68 46.15
C SER A 72 29.43 -58.03 46.49
N ARG A 73 29.00 -59.27 46.22
CA ARG A 73 27.63 -59.76 46.41
C ARG A 73 27.46 -60.70 47.61
N HIS A 74 28.54 -61.05 48.29
CA HIS A 74 28.45 -61.83 49.53
C HIS A 74 27.77 -60.97 50.62
N PRO A 75 26.60 -61.37 51.14
CA PRO A 75 25.89 -60.57 52.13
C PRO A 75 26.62 -60.66 53.47
N ASN A 76 27.34 -59.62 53.86
CA ASN A 76 27.75 -59.42 55.25
C ASN A 76 26.70 -58.56 55.95
N GLN A 77 26.02 -59.14 56.93
CA GLN A 77 24.92 -58.54 57.70
C GLN A 77 25.37 -57.58 58.83
N ALA A 78 26.56 -56.96 58.75
CA ALA A 78 27.07 -56.11 59.82
C ALA A 78 27.50 -54.71 59.33
N LEU A 79 26.58 -53.76 59.51
CA LEU A 79 26.73 -52.36 59.96
C LEU A 79 27.98 -51.53 59.59
N ASN A 80 27.78 -50.46 58.82
CA ASN A 80 27.85 -49.05 59.26
C ASN A 80 27.82 -48.11 58.03
N GLN A 81 27.04 -47.02 58.08
CA GLN A 81 27.11 -45.96 57.05
C GLN A 81 28.57 -45.52 56.92
N SER A 82 29.18 -45.78 55.77
CA SER A 82 30.61 -45.52 55.58
C SER A 82 30.87 -44.02 55.70
N SER A 83 32.08 -43.65 56.14
CA SER A 83 32.54 -42.27 56.20
C SER A 83 32.35 -41.51 54.87
N GLU A 84 32.24 -42.25 53.75
CA GLU A 84 31.96 -41.71 52.42
C GLU A 84 30.54 -41.13 52.25
N GLU A 85 29.51 -41.70 52.89
CA GLU A 85 28.13 -41.20 52.78
C GLU A 85 27.95 -39.87 53.53
N LYS A 86 28.53 -39.75 54.73
CA LYS A 86 28.52 -38.51 55.52
C LYS A 86 29.25 -37.37 54.81
N ILE A 87 30.32 -37.70 54.13
CA ILE A 87 31.11 -36.77 53.32
C ILE A 87 30.25 -36.29 52.14
N ALA A 88 29.61 -37.20 51.37
CA ALA A 88 28.69 -36.91 50.26
C ALA A 88 27.60 -35.89 50.64
N GLU A 89 26.94 -36.11 51.77
CA GLU A 89 25.87 -35.26 52.32
C GLU A 89 26.34 -33.83 52.61
N ARG A 90 27.52 -33.66 53.24
CA ARG A 90 28.08 -32.32 53.55
C ARG A 90 28.32 -31.44 52.32
N PHE A 91 28.67 -32.02 51.18
CA PHE A 91 28.89 -31.24 49.94
C PHE A 91 27.58 -30.86 49.25
N ILE A 92 26.58 -31.75 49.31
CA ILE A 92 25.23 -31.44 48.83
C ILE A 92 24.68 -30.22 49.60
N ASN A 93 24.88 -30.20 50.92
CA ASN A 93 24.50 -29.06 51.76
C ASN A 93 25.32 -27.80 51.42
N PHE A 94 26.64 -27.94 51.19
CA PHE A 94 27.50 -26.82 50.77
C PHE A 94 27.06 -26.20 49.42
N VAL A 95 26.79 -27.02 48.39
CA VAL A 95 26.34 -26.52 47.08
C VAL A 95 25.00 -25.81 47.21
N ALA A 96 24.10 -26.30 48.07
CA ALA A 96 22.84 -25.62 48.33
C ALA A 96 23.08 -24.26 49.02
N GLU A 97 23.85 -24.22 50.10
CA GLU A 97 24.13 -23.02 50.92
C GLU A 97 24.72 -21.85 50.12
N TYR A 98 25.62 -22.11 49.17
CA TYR A 98 26.27 -21.08 48.38
C TYR A 98 25.54 -20.73 47.06
N ALA A 99 24.47 -21.44 46.70
CA ALA A 99 23.77 -21.26 45.43
C ALA A 99 22.63 -20.22 45.47
N VAL A 100 22.35 -19.60 46.62
CA VAL A 100 21.08 -18.88 46.83
C VAL A 100 21.27 -17.39 47.19
N PRO A 101 20.71 -16.46 46.39
CA PRO A 101 20.64 -15.04 46.76
C PRO A 101 19.54 -14.77 47.81
N LYS A 102 19.63 -13.64 48.53
CA LYS A 102 18.78 -13.26 49.67
C LYS A 102 17.26 -13.13 49.40
N THR A 103 16.82 -13.14 48.13
CA THR A 103 15.41 -12.86 47.74
C THR A 103 14.45 -14.04 47.90
N ILE A 104 14.96 -15.27 47.79
CA ILE A 104 14.27 -16.52 48.16
C ILE A 104 15.35 -17.37 48.80
N SER A 105 15.30 -17.50 50.12
CA SER A 105 16.31 -18.21 50.89
C SER A 105 16.14 -19.74 50.78
N LEU A 106 17.17 -20.48 51.17
CA LEU A 106 17.07 -21.94 51.26
C LEU A 106 16.06 -22.39 52.30
N SER A 107 15.89 -21.63 53.40
CA SER A 107 14.86 -21.90 54.39
C SER A 107 13.46 -21.76 53.79
N ASP A 108 13.21 -20.75 52.95
CA ASP A 108 11.94 -20.60 52.21
C ASP A 108 11.67 -21.81 51.30
N ILE A 109 12.68 -22.27 50.57
CA ILE A 109 12.56 -23.43 49.67
C ILE A 109 12.35 -24.71 50.46
N ALA A 110 13.09 -24.92 51.55
CA ALA A 110 12.98 -26.12 52.38
C ALA A 110 11.63 -26.17 53.08
N GLU A 111 11.13 -25.03 53.57
CA GLU A 111 9.79 -24.92 54.16
C GLU A 111 8.68 -25.13 53.13
N ALA A 112 8.74 -24.47 51.98
CA ALA A 112 7.79 -24.70 50.91
C ALA A 112 7.84 -26.15 50.40
N SER A 113 9.01 -26.80 50.44
CA SER A 113 9.17 -28.23 50.11
C SER A 113 8.47 -29.14 51.09
N THR A 114 8.46 -28.82 52.39
CA THR A 114 7.70 -29.59 53.41
C THR A 114 6.19 -29.57 53.15
N ASN A 115 5.66 -28.48 52.61
CA ASN A 115 4.25 -28.31 52.32
C ASN A 115 3.84 -28.78 50.90
N ASP A 116 4.79 -29.11 50.03
CA ASP A 116 4.51 -29.57 48.66
C ASP A 116 4.35 -31.11 48.60
N ALA A 117 3.10 -31.55 48.45
CA ALA A 117 2.75 -32.97 48.40
C ALA A 117 3.48 -33.75 47.30
N ASN A 118 3.81 -33.11 46.16
CA ASN A 118 4.51 -33.77 45.06
C ASN A 118 6.00 -33.97 45.37
N ILE A 119 6.63 -32.97 45.99
CA ILE A 119 8.02 -33.06 46.44
C ILE A 119 8.14 -34.09 47.55
N GLN A 120 7.26 -34.06 48.56
CA GLN A 120 7.25 -35.05 49.65
C GLN A 120 7.02 -36.48 49.14
N ARG A 121 6.16 -36.66 48.15
CA ARG A 121 6.01 -37.97 47.47
C ARG A 121 7.29 -38.39 46.76
N ALA A 122 7.96 -37.48 46.05
CA ALA A 122 9.21 -37.79 45.37
C ALA A 122 10.34 -38.14 46.37
N ILE A 123 10.44 -37.46 47.52
CA ILE A 123 11.38 -37.78 48.61
C ILE A 123 11.12 -39.20 49.15
N ARG A 124 9.86 -39.54 49.45
CA ARG A 124 9.49 -40.89 49.91
C ARG A 124 9.82 -41.98 48.88
N ASN A 125 9.60 -41.72 47.60
CA ASN A 125 9.90 -42.66 46.52
C ASN A 125 11.41 -42.83 46.31
N LEU A 126 12.21 -41.76 46.49
CA LEU A 126 13.67 -41.82 46.46
C LEU A 126 14.23 -42.71 47.57
N ARG A 127 13.72 -42.57 48.79
CA ARG A 127 14.15 -43.36 49.96
C ARG A 127 13.76 -44.83 49.86
N SER A 128 12.50 -45.09 49.49
CA SER A 128 11.97 -46.45 49.42
C SER A 128 12.42 -47.22 48.18
N GLY A 129 13.00 -46.54 47.18
CA GLY A 129 13.30 -47.12 45.87
C GLY A 129 12.07 -47.50 45.05
N LYS A 130 10.86 -47.27 45.58
CA LYS A 130 9.58 -47.68 44.97
C LYS A 130 8.95 -46.48 44.27
N TRP A 131 9.11 -46.45 42.94
CA TRP A 131 8.53 -45.42 42.08
C TRP A 131 7.22 -45.82 41.41
N HIS A 132 6.75 -47.05 41.64
CA HIS A 132 5.58 -47.64 41.03
C HIS A 132 4.52 -47.98 42.08
N ASN A 133 3.41 -47.24 42.09
CA ASN A 133 2.14 -47.75 42.59
C ASN A 133 1.22 -47.98 41.38
N LYS A 134 0.77 -49.22 41.20
CA LYS A 134 -0.04 -49.69 40.06
C LYS A 134 -1.46 -49.08 40.01
N THR A 135 -1.84 -48.22 40.96
CA THR A 135 -3.24 -47.83 41.18
C THR A 135 -3.56 -46.34 41.04
N GLU A 136 -2.63 -45.45 40.70
CA GLU A 136 -2.97 -44.02 40.56
C GLU A 136 -2.64 -43.45 39.17
N ASN A 137 -3.71 -43.27 38.41
CA ASN A 137 -4.00 -42.30 37.35
C ASN A 137 -2.90 -41.86 36.35
N LYS A 138 -3.34 -41.71 35.10
CA LYS A 138 -2.64 -41.27 33.88
C LYS A 138 -1.91 -39.90 33.95
N GLN A 139 -1.68 -39.31 35.12
CA GLN A 139 -0.77 -38.19 35.32
C GLN A 139 0.65 -38.72 35.43
N LYS A 140 1.35 -38.80 34.30
CA LYS A 140 2.81 -39.01 34.22
C LYS A 140 3.51 -38.12 35.27
N HIS A 141 3.89 -38.67 36.43
CA HIS A 141 4.59 -37.90 37.44
C HIS A 141 5.93 -37.42 36.88
N SER A 142 6.04 -36.12 36.63
CA SER A 142 7.19 -35.48 36.00
C SER A 142 8.53 -35.83 36.66
N PHE A 143 8.52 -36.03 37.98
CA PHE A 143 9.68 -36.47 38.77
C PHE A 143 10.17 -37.89 38.44
N HIS A 144 9.29 -38.81 38.03
CA HIS A 144 9.68 -40.20 37.71
C HIS A 144 10.68 -40.26 36.53
N LYS A 145 10.51 -39.39 35.53
CA LYS A 145 11.38 -39.33 34.35
C LYS A 145 12.81 -38.93 34.71
N VAL A 146 12.97 -38.11 35.73
CA VAL A 146 14.26 -37.56 36.17
C VAL A 146 14.76 -38.21 37.45
N ARG A 147 14.16 -39.32 37.90
CA ARG A 147 14.45 -39.97 39.19
C ARG A 147 15.92 -40.26 39.45
N ASN A 148 16.68 -40.64 38.41
CA ASN A 148 18.10 -40.96 38.51
C ASN A 148 18.98 -39.70 38.66
N GLU A 149 18.43 -38.52 38.39
CA GLU A 149 19.10 -37.23 38.51
C GLU A 149 18.73 -36.49 39.81
N LEU A 150 17.76 -37.02 40.58
CA LEU A 150 17.28 -36.38 41.80
C LEU A 150 18.15 -36.76 43.00
N SER A 151 18.30 -35.81 43.93
CA SER A 151 18.99 -36.01 45.22
C SER A 151 18.25 -35.26 46.31
N ILE A 152 18.27 -35.81 47.53
CA ILE A 152 17.69 -35.19 48.72
C ILE A 152 18.78 -34.36 49.40
N ALA A 153 18.45 -33.13 49.77
CA ALA A 153 19.29 -32.23 50.54
C ALA A 153 18.53 -31.76 51.78
N ASN A 154 19.26 -31.33 52.81
CA ASN A 154 18.68 -30.87 54.07
C ASN A 154 19.24 -29.49 54.42
N HIS A 155 18.36 -28.61 54.92
CA HIS A 155 18.73 -27.32 55.47
C HIS A 155 17.83 -27.05 56.69
N ASP A 156 18.42 -26.73 57.84
CA ASP A 156 17.72 -26.52 59.11
C ASP A 156 16.73 -27.63 59.49
N GLY A 157 17.08 -28.89 59.22
CA GLY A 157 16.23 -30.05 59.52
C GLY A 157 15.09 -30.27 58.53
N LYS A 158 14.92 -29.40 57.52
CA LYS A 158 13.90 -29.49 56.48
C LYS A 158 14.49 -30.02 55.18
N GLU A 159 13.76 -30.93 54.53
CA GLU A 159 14.22 -31.63 53.32
C GLU A 159 13.70 -30.98 52.04
N PHE A 160 14.57 -30.89 51.04
CA PHE A 160 14.23 -30.43 49.69
C PHE A 160 14.95 -31.26 48.63
N LEU A 161 14.58 -31.04 47.37
CA LEU A 161 15.10 -31.81 46.24
C LEU A 161 16.08 -30.99 45.39
N LEU A 162 17.10 -31.69 44.88
CA LEU A 162 17.99 -31.22 43.83
C LEU A 162 17.84 -32.10 42.59
N ARG A 163 18.00 -31.52 41.40
CA ARG A 163 18.18 -32.24 40.14
C ARG A 163 19.58 -31.93 39.60
N GLY A 164 20.51 -32.87 39.73
CA GLY A 164 21.93 -32.57 39.52
C GLY A 164 22.41 -31.51 40.52
N SER A 165 22.82 -30.34 40.03
CA SER A 165 23.20 -29.17 40.85
C SER A 165 22.13 -28.09 40.94
N ARG A 166 20.90 -28.34 40.46
CA ARG A 166 19.83 -27.34 40.39
C ARG A 166 18.78 -27.56 41.48
N LEU A 167 18.32 -26.47 42.07
CA LEU A 167 17.24 -26.49 43.07
C LEU A 167 15.91 -26.88 42.41
N VAL A 168 15.22 -27.85 43.03
CA VAL A 168 13.85 -28.19 42.65
C VAL A 168 12.88 -27.25 43.35
N ILE A 169 12.11 -26.50 42.57
CA ILE A 169 11.27 -25.42 43.11
C ILE A 169 9.86 -25.92 43.47
N PRO A 170 9.41 -25.75 44.73
CA PRO A 170 8.04 -26.04 45.17
C PRO A 170 7.00 -25.22 44.43
N PHE A 171 5.80 -25.79 44.25
CA PHE A 171 4.72 -25.17 43.48
C PHE A 171 4.41 -23.73 43.87
N SER A 172 4.36 -23.43 45.17
CA SER A 172 4.09 -22.09 45.71
C SER A 172 5.13 -21.03 45.29
N LEU A 173 6.38 -21.42 45.01
CA LEU A 173 7.48 -20.52 44.67
C LEU A 173 7.72 -20.41 43.16
N GLN A 174 7.13 -21.29 42.35
CA GLN A 174 7.39 -21.35 40.90
C GLN A 174 7.05 -20.04 40.20
N ARG A 175 5.88 -19.45 40.50
CA ARG A 175 5.44 -18.19 39.89
C ARG A 175 6.42 -17.05 40.17
N LYS A 176 6.77 -16.86 41.44
CA LYS A 176 7.71 -15.81 41.89
C LYS A 176 9.07 -15.94 41.19
N ILE A 177 9.58 -17.17 41.04
CA ILE A 177 10.87 -17.42 40.37
C ILE A 177 10.80 -17.14 38.86
N VAL A 178 9.69 -17.48 38.20
CA VAL A 178 9.50 -17.17 36.79
C VAL A 178 9.34 -15.66 36.57
N GLU A 179 8.68 -14.95 37.48
CA GLU A 179 8.57 -13.48 37.49
C GLU A 179 9.96 -12.83 37.63
N ILE A 180 10.77 -13.26 38.60
CA ILE A 180 12.15 -12.77 38.78
C ILE A 180 12.99 -13.03 37.52
N ALA A 181 12.91 -14.23 36.94
CA ALA A 181 13.66 -14.53 35.72
C ALA A 181 13.16 -13.79 34.47
N HIS A 182 11.94 -13.24 34.53
CA HIS A 182 11.36 -12.41 33.47
C HIS A 182 11.67 -10.92 33.66
N GLU A 183 12.24 -10.50 34.80
CA GLU A 183 12.71 -9.14 35.00
C GLU A 183 13.65 -8.71 33.86
N GLY A 184 13.48 -7.47 33.39
CA GLY A 184 14.19 -6.98 32.20
C GLY A 184 13.66 -7.49 30.85
N HIS A 185 12.55 -8.24 30.83
CA HIS A 185 11.77 -8.57 29.62
C HIS A 185 12.55 -9.20 28.46
N GLN A 186 13.54 -10.06 28.76
CA GLN A 186 14.48 -10.63 27.78
C GLN A 186 13.87 -11.60 26.74
N GLY A 187 12.56 -11.86 26.82
CA GLY A 187 11.84 -12.77 25.95
C GLY A 187 11.94 -14.24 26.34
N ILE A 188 11.05 -15.05 25.76
CA ILE A 188 10.79 -16.46 26.15
C ILE A 188 12.07 -17.30 26.17
N VAL A 189 12.91 -17.20 25.13
CA VAL A 189 14.09 -18.06 24.98
C VAL A 189 15.12 -17.78 26.06
N LYS A 190 15.40 -16.50 26.35
CA LYS A 190 16.41 -16.09 27.34
C LYS A 190 15.94 -16.37 28.77
N THR A 191 14.67 -16.08 29.08
CA THR A 191 14.09 -16.44 30.38
C THR A 191 14.13 -17.95 30.63
N LYS A 192 13.86 -18.78 29.61
CA LYS A 192 14.03 -20.25 29.72
C LYS A 192 15.48 -20.65 29.95
N GLN A 193 16.44 -20.04 29.24
CA GLN A 193 17.86 -20.34 29.41
C GLN A 193 18.33 -20.03 30.84
N LEU A 194 18.00 -18.84 31.36
CA LEU A 194 18.33 -18.42 32.73
C LEU A 194 17.78 -19.40 33.77
N LEU A 195 16.49 -19.74 33.67
CA LEU A 195 15.87 -20.67 34.60
C LEU A 195 16.49 -22.07 34.53
N ARG A 196 16.77 -22.58 33.32
CA ARG A 196 17.38 -23.90 33.13
C ARG A 196 18.81 -23.97 33.66
N GLU A 197 19.51 -22.86 33.83
CA GLU A 197 20.83 -22.87 34.46
C GLU A 197 20.75 -23.00 35.98
N LYS A 198 19.78 -22.32 36.61
CA LYS A 198 19.73 -22.16 38.06
C LYS A 198 18.82 -23.15 38.78
N VAL A 199 17.64 -23.42 38.22
CA VAL A 199 16.55 -24.10 38.93
C VAL A 199 15.86 -25.12 38.04
N TRP A 200 15.00 -25.96 38.62
CA TRP A 200 14.18 -26.89 37.87
C TRP A 200 12.83 -27.15 38.54
N PHE A 201 11.78 -27.30 37.75
CA PHE A 201 10.51 -27.88 38.19
C PHE A 201 9.72 -28.45 37.00
N PRO A 202 8.77 -29.36 37.24
CA PRO A 202 7.86 -29.86 36.20
C PRO A 202 7.12 -28.75 35.44
N GLY A 203 7.27 -28.69 34.12
CA GLY A 203 6.52 -27.74 33.28
C GLY A 203 7.09 -26.31 33.25
N ILE A 204 8.34 -26.10 33.69
CA ILE A 204 9.01 -24.79 33.69
C ILE A 204 8.92 -24.02 32.37
N ASP A 205 9.05 -24.71 31.23
CA ASP A 205 8.95 -24.07 29.92
C ASP A 205 7.57 -23.50 29.64
N SER A 206 6.50 -24.22 30.02
CA SER A 206 5.12 -23.78 29.85
C SER A 206 4.79 -22.61 30.78
N ALA A 207 5.34 -22.61 32.00
CA ALA A 207 5.19 -21.50 32.94
C ALA A 207 5.79 -20.21 32.38
N VAL A 208 7.00 -20.29 31.80
CA VAL A 208 7.66 -19.14 31.14
C VAL A 208 6.87 -18.66 29.93
N GLU A 209 6.44 -19.57 29.05
CA GLU A 209 5.65 -19.20 27.87
C GLU A 209 4.36 -18.48 28.25
N ASN A 210 3.65 -18.98 29.26
CA ASN A 210 2.41 -18.37 29.73
C ASN A 210 2.67 -16.96 30.30
N LEU A 211 3.69 -16.80 31.15
CA LEU A 211 4.01 -15.48 31.71
C LEU A 211 4.37 -14.49 30.59
N CYS A 212 5.31 -14.83 29.72
CA CYS A 212 5.76 -13.94 28.65
C CYS A 212 4.63 -13.60 27.65
N ARG A 213 3.74 -14.55 27.32
CA ARG A 213 2.58 -14.29 26.45
C ARG A 213 1.51 -13.42 27.11
N SER A 214 1.42 -13.43 28.43
CA SER A 214 0.49 -12.58 29.19
C SER A 214 1.08 -11.23 29.61
N CYS A 215 2.38 -11.00 29.38
CA CYS A 215 3.08 -9.80 29.83
C CYS A 215 2.78 -8.61 28.90
N VAL A 216 1.98 -7.66 29.38
CA VAL A 216 1.54 -6.48 28.62
C VAL A 216 2.72 -5.65 28.07
N PRO A 217 3.77 -5.32 28.85
CA PRO A 217 4.96 -4.65 28.30
C PRO A 217 5.63 -5.39 27.14
N CYS A 218 5.77 -6.71 27.23
CA CYS A 218 6.34 -7.53 26.14
C CYS A 218 5.43 -7.54 24.92
N LEU A 219 4.11 -7.65 25.11
CA LEU A 219 3.13 -7.61 24.02
C LEU A 219 3.13 -6.25 23.31
N ALA A 220 3.19 -5.15 24.06
CA ALA A 220 3.16 -3.80 23.50
C ALA A 220 4.42 -3.44 22.70
N THR A 221 5.56 -4.07 23.00
CA THR A 221 6.86 -3.80 22.36
C THR A 221 7.20 -4.77 21.24
N THR A 222 6.54 -5.93 21.18
CA THR A 222 6.80 -6.94 20.15
C THR A 222 5.88 -6.71 18.95
N PRO A 223 6.41 -6.37 17.75
CA PRO A 223 5.58 -6.19 16.57
C PRO A 223 4.97 -7.53 16.13
N GLU A 224 3.65 -7.56 15.93
CA GLU A 224 2.94 -8.72 15.40
C GLU A 224 2.70 -8.57 13.89
N ASN A 225 3.29 -9.44 13.08
CA ASN A 225 3.12 -9.44 11.62
C ASN A 225 1.91 -10.27 11.19
N LYS A 226 0.71 -9.95 11.69
CA LYS A 226 -0.53 -10.53 11.17
C LYS A 226 -0.95 -9.77 9.92
N ILE A 227 -0.57 -10.30 8.75
CA ILE A 227 -1.03 -9.79 7.46
C ILE A 227 -2.29 -10.58 7.08
N GLU A 228 -3.44 -9.91 7.05
CA GLU A 228 -4.65 -10.53 6.51
C GLU A 228 -4.49 -10.83 5.00
N PRO A 229 -5.11 -11.91 4.48
CA PRO A 229 -5.16 -12.18 3.05
C PRO A 229 -5.74 -10.99 2.28
N LEU A 230 -5.17 -10.68 1.11
CA LEU A 230 -5.63 -9.57 0.28
C LEU A 230 -7.07 -9.84 -0.21
N LYS A 231 -8.00 -8.95 0.14
CA LYS A 231 -9.36 -8.94 -0.42
C LYS A 231 -9.38 -7.99 -1.61
N MET A 232 -9.60 -8.54 -2.81
CA MET A 232 -9.69 -7.76 -4.04
C MET A 232 -11.06 -7.07 -4.13
N SER A 233 -11.07 -5.78 -4.46
CA SER A 233 -12.31 -5.07 -4.81
C SER A 233 -12.78 -5.50 -6.20
N PRO A 234 -14.09 -5.72 -6.42
CA PRO A 234 -14.61 -6.01 -7.76
C PRO A 234 -14.40 -4.81 -8.69
N LEU A 235 -14.27 -5.08 -9.99
CA LEU A 235 -14.33 -4.04 -11.00
C LEU A 235 -15.76 -3.46 -11.03
N PRO A 236 -15.95 -2.14 -11.14
CA PRO A 236 -17.28 -1.56 -11.32
C PRO A 236 -17.98 -2.06 -12.60
N ASP A 237 -19.31 -1.91 -12.67
CA ASP A 237 -20.10 -2.42 -13.82
C ASP A 237 -19.95 -1.57 -15.10
N SER A 238 -19.58 -0.31 -14.98
CA SER A 238 -19.48 0.61 -16.12
C SER A 238 -18.42 1.70 -15.91
N PRO A 239 -17.93 2.34 -16.99
CA PRO A 239 -17.04 3.49 -16.89
C PRO A 239 -17.65 4.61 -16.06
N TRP A 240 -16.83 5.30 -15.28
CA TRP A 240 -17.18 6.46 -14.48
C TRP A 240 -18.26 6.23 -13.40
N ASN A 241 -18.54 4.97 -13.06
CA ASN A 241 -19.52 4.63 -12.03
C ASN A 241 -18.96 4.83 -10.61
N GLU A 242 -17.75 4.33 -10.37
CA GLU A 242 -17.01 4.52 -9.13
C GLU A 242 -15.67 5.21 -9.44
N VAL A 243 -15.37 6.30 -8.74
CA VAL A 243 -14.09 7.02 -8.87
C VAL A 243 -13.37 7.09 -7.54
N SER A 244 -12.04 6.99 -7.59
CA SER A 244 -11.16 7.13 -6.43
C SER A 244 -10.43 8.47 -6.48
N VAL A 245 -10.49 9.22 -5.39
CA VAL A 245 -9.94 10.59 -5.28
C VAL A 245 -8.93 10.65 -4.15
N ASP A 246 -7.78 11.25 -4.43
CA ASP A 246 -6.70 11.39 -3.45
C ASP A 246 -5.79 12.59 -3.79
N PHE A 247 -5.01 13.02 -2.81
CA PHE A 247 -4.03 14.09 -2.94
C PHE A 247 -2.61 13.55 -3.04
N CYS A 248 -1.82 14.09 -3.98
CA CYS A 248 -0.38 13.86 -4.05
C CYS A 248 0.36 15.17 -3.79
N GLY A 249 1.27 15.18 -2.82
CA GLY A 249 2.08 16.35 -2.46
C GLY A 249 2.32 16.46 -0.95
N PRO A 250 2.85 17.60 -0.48
CA PRO A 250 3.26 18.76 -1.28
C PRO A 250 4.49 18.48 -2.14
N PHE A 251 4.53 19.07 -3.33
CA PHE A 251 5.74 19.14 -4.16
C PHE A 251 6.64 20.30 -3.69
N PRO A 252 7.93 20.37 -4.12
CA PRO A 252 8.86 21.41 -3.66
C PRO A 252 8.38 22.86 -3.86
N SER A 253 7.48 23.11 -4.81
CA SER A 253 6.85 24.41 -5.05
C SER A 253 5.69 24.75 -4.10
N GLY A 254 5.31 23.84 -3.19
CA GLY A 254 4.10 23.95 -2.37
C GLY A 254 2.80 23.53 -3.09
N ASP A 255 2.90 23.10 -4.35
CA ASP A 255 1.77 22.59 -5.13
C ASP A 255 1.34 21.20 -4.64
N TYR A 256 0.06 20.89 -4.78
CA TYR A 256 -0.53 19.56 -4.64
C TYR A 256 -1.21 19.16 -5.95
N LEU A 257 -1.40 17.86 -6.14
CA LEU A 257 -2.20 17.29 -7.22
C LEU A 257 -3.44 16.66 -6.63
N LEU A 258 -4.61 17.12 -7.05
CA LEU A 258 -5.86 16.40 -6.87
C LEU A 258 -5.96 15.37 -7.99
N VAL A 259 -5.91 14.09 -7.64
CA VAL A 259 -5.97 12.98 -8.58
C VAL A 259 -7.33 12.30 -8.44
N VAL A 260 -8.03 12.14 -9.56
CA VAL A 260 -9.29 11.40 -9.66
C VAL A 260 -9.07 10.27 -10.65
N ILE A 261 -9.31 9.02 -10.26
CA ILE A 261 -9.16 7.87 -11.15
C ILE A 261 -10.50 7.16 -11.27
N ASP A 262 -10.90 6.86 -12.50
CA ASP A 262 -12.02 5.94 -12.75
C ASP A 262 -11.61 4.50 -12.44
N ASP A 263 -12.34 3.85 -11.52
CA ASP A 263 -12.02 2.51 -11.07
C ASP A 263 -12.32 1.44 -12.12
N TYR A 264 -13.10 1.76 -13.16
CA TYR A 264 -13.35 0.86 -14.28
C TYR A 264 -12.26 0.94 -15.35
N SER A 265 -12.11 2.11 -15.97
CA SER A 265 -11.21 2.32 -17.10
C SER A 265 -9.76 2.55 -16.71
N ARG A 266 -9.48 2.84 -15.42
CA ARG A 266 -8.18 3.33 -14.93
C ARG A 266 -7.79 4.70 -15.50
N TYR A 267 -8.77 5.46 -15.98
CA TYR A 267 -8.53 6.78 -16.56
C TYR A 267 -8.25 7.82 -15.46
N PRO A 268 -7.08 8.48 -15.48
CA PRO A 268 -6.76 9.50 -14.49
C PRO A 268 -7.16 10.90 -14.97
N GLU A 269 -7.78 11.69 -14.09
CA GLU A 269 -7.83 13.15 -14.12
C GLU A 269 -6.94 13.74 -13.04
N VAL A 270 -6.22 14.81 -13.38
CA VAL A 270 -5.22 15.43 -12.50
C VAL A 270 -5.36 16.93 -12.56
N GLU A 271 -5.61 17.56 -11.41
CA GLU A 271 -5.70 19.01 -11.25
C GLU A 271 -4.62 19.52 -10.30
N ILE A 272 -3.87 20.53 -10.74
CA ILE A 272 -2.85 21.18 -9.91
C ILE A 272 -3.54 22.20 -9.00
N VAL A 273 -3.31 22.09 -7.68
CA VAL A 273 -3.91 22.97 -6.68
C VAL A 273 -2.87 23.45 -5.66
N HIS A 274 -3.03 24.67 -5.18
CA HIS A 274 -2.12 25.27 -4.18
C HIS A 274 -2.63 25.09 -2.74
N SER A 275 -3.76 24.40 -2.55
CA SER A 275 -4.39 24.17 -1.25
C SER A 275 -5.30 22.95 -1.31
N THR A 276 -5.26 22.13 -0.26
CA THR A 276 -6.14 20.99 -0.02
C THR A 276 -7.44 21.38 0.68
N SER A 277 -7.80 22.68 0.70
CA SER A 277 -9.05 23.12 1.33
C SER A 277 -10.28 22.49 0.68
N ALA A 278 -11.36 22.29 1.46
CA ALA A 278 -12.60 21.73 0.95
C ALA A 278 -13.17 22.56 -0.20
N ARG A 279 -13.14 23.90 -0.11
CA ARG A 279 -13.60 24.80 -1.17
C ARG A 279 -12.87 24.57 -2.49
N THR A 280 -11.53 24.60 -2.47
CA THR A 280 -10.71 24.38 -3.67
C THR A 280 -10.99 23.01 -4.28
N THR A 281 -11.09 21.99 -3.43
CA THR A 281 -11.32 20.59 -3.83
C THR A 281 -12.68 20.43 -4.51
N MET A 282 -13.76 20.94 -3.89
CA MET A 282 -15.10 20.87 -4.45
C MET A 282 -15.20 21.60 -5.80
N THR A 283 -14.59 22.78 -5.94
CA THR A 283 -14.57 23.50 -7.22
C THR A 283 -13.85 22.72 -8.32
N ARG A 284 -12.79 21.98 -7.99
CA ARG A 284 -12.07 21.16 -8.98
C ARG A 284 -12.82 19.88 -9.31
N LEU A 285 -13.45 19.23 -8.34
CA LEU A 285 -14.30 18.08 -8.58
C LEU A 285 -15.53 18.44 -9.41
N ASP A 286 -16.17 19.57 -9.13
CA ASP A 286 -17.31 20.07 -9.91
C ASP A 286 -16.94 20.26 -11.40
N LYS A 287 -15.78 20.85 -11.68
CA LYS A 287 -15.24 20.94 -13.06
C LYS A 287 -15.06 19.56 -13.71
N ILE A 288 -14.53 18.58 -12.97
CA ILE A 288 -14.32 17.23 -13.47
C ILE A 288 -15.68 16.54 -13.73
N PHE A 289 -16.64 16.68 -12.82
CA PHE A 289 -17.98 16.12 -12.95
C PHE A 289 -18.78 16.78 -14.08
N ALA A 290 -18.57 18.06 -14.37
CA ALA A 290 -19.14 18.72 -15.54
C ALA A 290 -18.60 18.16 -16.87
N THR A 291 -17.40 17.58 -16.87
CA THR A 291 -16.76 17.03 -18.07
C THR A 291 -17.20 15.58 -18.32
N HIS A 292 -17.24 14.76 -17.28
CA HIS A 292 -17.45 13.31 -17.40
C HIS A 292 -18.82 12.83 -16.92
N GLY A 293 -19.56 13.67 -16.20
CA GLY A 293 -20.75 13.31 -15.47
C GLY A 293 -20.48 13.10 -13.98
N ILE A 294 -21.56 13.03 -13.20
CA ILE A 294 -21.50 12.78 -11.76
C ILE A 294 -21.43 11.25 -11.54
N PRO A 295 -20.40 10.73 -10.86
CA PRO A 295 -20.28 9.30 -10.57
C PRO A 295 -21.29 8.86 -9.49
N GLN A 296 -21.62 7.57 -9.44
CA GLN A 296 -22.48 7.03 -8.37
C GLN A 296 -21.74 6.96 -7.03
N VAL A 297 -20.45 6.63 -7.06
CA VAL A 297 -19.62 6.49 -5.86
C VAL A 297 -18.32 7.26 -6.00
N VAL A 298 -18.01 8.08 -5.00
CA VAL A 298 -16.71 8.74 -4.86
C VAL A 298 -16.01 8.14 -3.64
N LYS A 299 -14.87 7.51 -3.87
CA LYS A 299 -14.00 6.93 -2.84
C LYS A 299 -12.92 7.93 -2.46
N THR A 300 -12.73 8.18 -1.17
CA THR A 300 -11.65 9.04 -0.67
C THR A 300 -11.03 8.41 0.57
N ASP A 301 -9.86 8.90 0.97
CA ASP A 301 -9.34 8.64 2.31
C ASP A 301 -10.21 9.31 3.39
N ASN A 302 -9.87 9.07 4.65
CA ASN A 302 -10.57 9.70 5.79
C ASN A 302 -9.90 11.03 6.23
N GLY A 303 -9.05 11.61 5.39
CA GLY A 303 -8.32 12.84 5.69
C GLY A 303 -9.12 14.11 5.39
N PRO A 304 -8.71 15.27 5.94
CA PRO A 304 -9.13 16.56 5.41
C PRO A 304 -8.69 16.72 3.95
N PRO A 305 -9.52 17.27 3.05
CA PRO A 305 -10.80 17.93 3.30
C PRO A 305 -12.03 17.03 3.25
N PHE A 306 -11.88 15.75 2.89
CA PHE A 306 -13.02 14.87 2.55
C PHE A 306 -13.90 14.51 3.75
N GLN A 307 -13.39 14.63 4.99
CA GLN A 307 -14.20 14.42 6.19
C GLN A 307 -15.12 15.61 6.55
N SER A 308 -14.85 16.80 5.99
CA SER A 308 -15.51 18.06 6.35
C SER A 308 -17.03 18.07 6.11
N GLN A 309 -17.77 18.90 6.86
CA GLN A 309 -19.20 19.07 6.65
C GLN A 309 -19.51 19.61 5.24
N GLN A 310 -18.69 20.55 4.76
CA GLN A 310 -18.80 21.11 3.42
C GLN A 310 -18.78 20.03 2.33
N PHE A 311 -17.88 19.04 2.44
CA PHE A 311 -17.81 17.95 1.47
C PHE A 311 -19.02 17.00 1.54
N ARG A 312 -19.60 16.80 2.74
CA ARG A 312 -20.84 16.02 2.91
C ARG A 312 -22.03 16.73 2.29
N ASP A 313 -22.10 18.05 2.39
CA ASP A 313 -23.18 18.84 1.79
C ASP A 313 -23.04 18.85 0.27
N PHE A 314 -21.80 18.93 -0.24
CA PHE A 314 -21.50 18.80 -1.66
C PHE A 314 -21.87 17.42 -2.22
N SER A 315 -21.59 16.33 -1.50
CA SER A 315 -21.98 14.98 -1.96
C SER A 315 -23.49 14.80 -2.01
N LYS A 316 -24.23 15.35 -1.04
CA LYS A 316 -25.70 15.37 -1.06
C LYS A 316 -26.24 16.22 -2.21
N TYR A 317 -25.66 17.39 -2.44
CA TYR A 317 -26.07 18.30 -3.52
C TYR A 317 -25.87 17.67 -4.90
N MET A 318 -24.71 17.06 -5.14
CA MET A 318 -24.40 16.39 -6.40
C MET A 318 -25.09 15.03 -6.55
N GLY A 319 -25.47 14.38 -5.43
CA GLY A 319 -26.18 13.10 -5.44
C GLY A 319 -25.29 11.86 -5.51
N PHE A 320 -23.99 11.97 -5.22
CA PHE A 320 -23.08 10.81 -5.21
C PHE A 320 -22.91 10.22 -3.81
N LYS A 321 -22.67 8.90 -3.74
CA LYS A 321 -22.35 8.21 -2.48
C LYS A 321 -20.88 8.38 -2.14
N HIS A 322 -20.59 9.07 -1.04
CA HIS A 322 -19.22 9.19 -0.52
C HIS A 322 -18.83 7.91 0.25
N ARG A 323 -17.87 7.14 -0.28
CA ARG A 323 -17.30 5.96 0.39
C ARG A 323 -15.92 6.32 0.96
N LYS A 324 -15.74 6.12 2.26
CA LYS A 324 -14.47 6.41 2.93
C LYS A 324 -13.63 5.15 3.05
N ILE A 325 -12.37 5.27 2.72
CA ILE A 325 -11.37 4.21 2.89
C ILE A 325 -10.92 4.20 4.35
N THR A 326 -10.65 3.00 4.89
CA THR A 326 -10.19 2.81 6.27
C THR A 326 -8.92 3.64 6.53
N PRO A 327 -8.86 4.44 7.61
CA PRO A 327 -7.67 5.19 7.98
C PRO A 327 -6.43 4.30 8.09
N LEU A 328 -5.27 4.83 7.71
CA LEU A 328 -3.97 4.14 7.79
C LEU A 328 -3.93 2.80 7.04
N TRP A 329 -4.78 2.65 6.01
CA TRP A 329 -4.82 1.45 5.18
C TRP A 329 -4.61 1.76 3.68
N PRO A 330 -3.38 2.14 3.27
CA PRO A 330 -3.07 2.56 1.89
C PRO A 330 -3.43 1.51 0.83
N ARG A 331 -3.36 0.22 1.20
CA ARG A 331 -3.66 -0.91 0.31
C ARG A 331 -5.07 -0.85 -0.30
N ALA A 332 -6.03 -0.22 0.38
CA ALA A 332 -7.38 -0.08 -0.12
C ALA A 332 -7.52 0.98 -1.24
N ASN A 333 -6.51 1.84 -1.45
CA ASN A 333 -6.45 2.81 -2.56
C ASN A 333 -5.26 2.56 -3.51
N GLY A 334 -4.77 1.30 -3.58
CA GLY A 334 -3.48 0.98 -4.20
C GLY A 334 -3.33 1.37 -5.68
N GLU A 335 -4.43 1.44 -6.44
CA GLU A 335 -4.42 1.91 -7.83
C GLU A 335 -4.02 3.39 -7.93
N VAL A 336 -4.61 4.23 -7.07
CA VAL A 336 -4.29 5.66 -7.01
C VAL A 336 -2.86 5.86 -6.51
N GLU A 337 -2.43 5.11 -5.50
CA GLU A 337 -1.05 5.17 -4.97
C GLU A 337 -0.01 4.81 -6.05
N ARG A 338 -0.28 3.77 -6.85
CA ARG A 338 0.60 3.34 -7.95
C ARG A 338 0.69 4.41 -9.04
N PHE A 339 -0.43 5.02 -9.40
CA PHE A 339 -0.46 6.11 -10.36
C PHE A 339 0.31 7.35 -9.84
N MET A 340 0.11 7.72 -8.57
CA MET A 340 0.84 8.80 -7.90
C MET A 340 2.36 8.56 -7.89
N ARG A 341 2.80 7.32 -7.66
CA ARG A 341 4.23 6.97 -7.77
C ARG A 341 4.78 7.22 -9.18
N THR A 342 3.97 6.99 -10.21
CA THR A 342 4.35 7.24 -11.61
C THR A 342 4.47 8.73 -11.89
N ILE A 343 3.53 9.54 -11.39
CA ILE A 343 3.62 11.01 -11.44
C ILE A 343 4.87 11.51 -10.69
N GLY A 344 5.13 10.98 -9.49
CA GLY A 344 6.32 11.36 -8.72
C GLY A 344 7.62 11.08 -9.48
N LYS A 345 7.70 9.97 -10.23
CA LYS A 345 8.83 9.68 -11.12
C LYS A 345 8.92 10.69 -12.25
N LEU A 346 7.80 11.01 -12.92
CA LEU A 346 7.76 12.01 -13.99
C LEU A 346 8.30 13.37 -13.52
N ILE A 347 7.82 13.86 -12.37
CA ILE A 347 8.23 15.17 -11.84
C ILE A 347 9.74 15.17 -11.50
N LYS A 348 10.25 14.08 -10.91
CA LYS A 348 11.70 13.92 -10.67
C LYS A 348 12.49 13.96 -11.98
N THR A 349 12.03 13.26 -13.02
CA THR A 349 12.68 13.26 -14.34
C THR A 349 12.65 14.65 -14.97
N ALA A 350 11.51 15.34 -14.96
CA ALA A 350 11.39 16.70 -15.48
C ALA A 350 12.33 17.68 -14.78
N ASN A 351 12.48 17.55 -13.46
CA ASN A 351 13.42 18.37 -12.68
C ASN A 351 14.88 18.08 -13.07
N ILE A 352 15.26 16.81 -13.28
CA ILE A 352 16.61 16.44 -13.73
C ILE A 352 16.90 17.00 -15.13
N GLU A 353 15.91 16.99 -16.01
CA GLU A 353 16.01 17.51 -17.37
C GLU A 353 15.89 19.05 -17.47
N GLY A 354 15.64 19.74 -16.36
CA GLY A 354 15.42 21.20 -16.34
C GLY A 354 14.13 21.64 -17.04
N LYS A 355 13.14 20.74 -17.20
CA LYS A 355 11.87 21.02 -17.87
C LYS A 355 10.79 21.46 -16.88
N ASN A 356 9.79 22.17 -17.40
CA ASN A 356 8.60 22.54 -16.61
C ASN A 356 7.71 21.31 -16.40
N TRP A 357 7.75 20.73 -15.19
CA TRP A 357 6.98 19.55 -14.84
C TRP A 357 5.46 19.71 -15.02
N LYS A 358 4.91 20.93 -14.91
CA LYS A 358 3.47 21.19 -15.11
C LYS A 358 3.07 20.95 -16.57
N GLN A 359 3.94 21.33 -17.52
CA GLN A 359 3.72 21.03 -18.94
C GLN A 359 3.95 19.55 -19.24
N GLU A 360 4.96 18.93 -18.61
CA GLU A 360 5.26 17.50 -18.77
C GLU A 360 4.11 16.60 -18.30
N ILE A 361 3.38 16.97 -17.25
CA ILE A 361 2.17 16.23 -16.82
C ILE A 361 1.16 16.10 -17.97
N HIS A 362 0.92 17.17 -18.74
CA HIS A 362 -0.02 17.08 -19.86
C HIS A 362 0.48 16.14 -20.97
N GLN A 363 1.79 16.11 -21.22
CA GLN A 363 2.38 15.19 -22.20
C GLN A 363 2.24 13.74 -21.72
N PHE A 364 2.58 13.52 -20.45
CA PHE A 364 2.47 12.22 -19.79
C PHE A 364 1.02 11.71 -19.80
N LEU A 365 0.05 12.53 -19.41
CA LEU A 365 -1.36 12.13 -19.36
C LEU A 365 -1.88 11.72 -20.74
N ARG A 366 -1.52 12.45 -21.82
CA ARG A 366 -1.89 12.07 -23.19
C ARG A 366 -1.39 10.67 -23.55
N ASN A 367 -0.13 10.38 -23.26
CA ASN A 367 0.48 9.10 -23.58
C ASN A 367 -0.06 8.00 -22.67
N TYR A 368 -0.17 8.24 -21.36
CA TYR A 368 -0.67 7.28 -20.37
C TYR A 368 -2.10 6.85 -20.70
N ARG A 369 -2.99 7.81 -20.99
CA ARG A 369 -4.40 7.55 -21.33
C ARG A 369 -4.55 6.73 -22.64
N ALA A 370 -3.58 6.81 -23.55
CA ALA A 370 -3.55 6.05 -24.80
C ALA A 370 -2.74 4.74 -24.73
N THR A 371 -2.05 4.47 -23.61
CA THR A 371 -1.24 3.25 -23.43
C THR A 371 -2.10 2.15 -22.80
N PRO A 372 -2.11 0.91 -23.33
CA PRO A 372 -2.80 -0.21 -22.70
C PRO A 372 -2.42 -0.38 -21.23
N HIS A 373 -3.41 -0.40 -20.34
CA HIS A 373 -3.14 -0.57 -18.91
C HIS A 373 -2.89 -2.04 -18.58
N SER A 374 -1.87 -2.32 -17.74
CA SER A 374 -1.42 -3.69 -17.44
C SER A 374 -2.52 -4.64 -16.96
N THR A 375 -3.50 -4.13 -16.20
CA THR A 375 -4.60 -4.94 -15.64
C THR A 375 -5.76 -5.12 -16.62
N THR A 376 -6.12 -4.10 -17.39
CA THR A 376 -7.32 -4.14 -18.26
C THR A 376 -6.99 -4.56 -19.70
N GLY A 377 -5.72 -4.48 -20.11
CA GLY A 377 -5.28 -4.74 -21.47
C GLY A 377 -5.72 -3.69 -22.50
N ILE A 378 -6.48 -2.67 -22.07
CA ILE A 378 -7.09 -1.67 -22.94
C ILE A 378 -6.60 -0.27 -22.51
N PRO A 379 -6.34 0.66 -23.45
CA PRO A 379 -6.04 2.03 -23.09
C PRO A 379 -7.14 2.67 -22.24
N PRO A 380 -6.81 3.37 -21.14
CA PRO A 380 -7.82 3.97 -20.26
C PRO A 380 -8.81 4.89 -20.98
N ALA A 381 -8.33 5.69 -21.93
CA ALA A 381 -9.19 6.55 -22.72
C ALA A 381 -10.15 5.77 -23.62
N THR A 382 -9.70 4.68 -24.21
CA THR A 382 -10.54 3.83 -25.06
C THR A 382 -11.61 3.15 -24.22
N ALA A 383 -11.26 2.68 -23.02
CA ALA A 383 -12.22 2.08 -22.08
C ALA A 383 -13.25 3.10 -21.58
N LEU A 384 -12.86 4.36 -21.35
CA LEU A 384 -13.77 5.41 -20.87
C LEU A 384 -14.67 5.97 -21.98
N PHE A 385 -14.11 6.35 -23.14
CA PHE A 385 -14.82 7.06 -24.20
C PHE A 385 -15.39 6.15 -25.29
N GLY A 386 -15.06 4.85 -25.27
CA GLY A 386 -15.46 3.90 -26.32
C GLY A 386 -14.88 4.22 -27.71
N ARG A 387 -13.81 5.01 -27.78
CA ARG A 387 -13.09 5.36 -29.01
C ARG A 387 -11.61 5.56 -28.72
N ASN A 388 -10.76 5.33 -29.72
CA ASN A 388 -9.35 5.64 -29.61
C ASN A 388 -9.14 7.16 -29.56
N ILE A 389 -8.13 7.56 -28.78
CA ILE A 389 -7.64 8.94 -28.74
C ILE A 389 -6.40 9.01 -29.60
N THR A 390 -6.44 9.90 -30.59
CA THR A 390 -5.30 10.20 -31.43
C THR A 390 -4.23 10.94 -30.64
N ILE A 391 -3.03 10.36 -30.63
CA ILE A 391 -1.81 10.95 -30.08
C ILE A 391 -0.85 11.31 -31.22
N ARG A 392 0.36 11.77 -30.90
CA ARG A 392 1.34 12.18 -31.92
C ARG A 392 1.89 11.01 -32.74
N ILE A 393 1.64 9.77 -32.33
CA ILE A 393 2.01 8.56 -33.05
C ILE A 393 0.98 8.33 -34.17
N PRO A 394 1.41 8.15 -35.43
CA PRO A 394 0.51 7.84 -36.54
C PRO A 394 -0.30 6.57 -36.28
N GLU A 395 -1.60 6.60 -36.56
CA GLU A 395 -2.51 5.47 -36.40
C GLU A 395 -3.45 5.31 -37.60
N VAL A 396 -3.85 4.08 -37.90
CA VAL A 396 -4.86 3.78 -38.93
C VAL A 396 -6.24 4.00 -38.33
N ASN A 397 -6.94 5.02 -38.83
CA ASN A 397 -8.27 5.39 -38.33
C ASN A 397 -9.37 4.62 -39.07
N PHE A 398 -10.03 3.69 -38.38
CA PHE A 398 -11.26 3.07 -38.87
C PHE A 398 -12.44 4.00 -38.61
N LYS A 399 -13.06 4.49 -39.68
CA LYS A 399 -14.27 5.32 -39.58
C LYS A 399 -15.41 4.46 -39.03
N LYS A 400 -15.98 4.87 -37.89
CA LYS A 400 -17.27 4.32 -37.44
C LYS A 400 -18.37 4.77 -38.41
N ASP A 401 -19.39 3.94 -38.57
CA ASP A 401 -20.58 4.30 -39.34
C ASP A 401 -21.32 5.44 -38.63
N ASP A 402 -21.20 6.65 -39.19
CA ASP A 402 -21.83 7.89 -38.72
C ASP A 402 -22.87 8.43 -39.72
N THR A 403 -23.31 7.58 -40.66
CA THR A 403 -24.22 7.93 -41.76
C THR A 403 -25.48 8.65 -41.27
N LYS A 404 -26.12 8.15 -40.20
CA LYS A 404 -27.33 8.78 -39.62
C LYS A 404 -27.08 10.19 -39.11
N ILE A 405 -25.95 10.42 -38.43
CA ILE A 405 -25.57 11.74 -37.92
C ILE A 405 -25.34 12.69 -39.10
N ARG A 406 -24.56 12.25 -40.10
CA ARG A 406 -24.28 13.04 -41.31
C ARG A 406 -25.53 13.38 -42.09
N GLN A 407 -26.45 12.43 -42.27
CA GLN A 407 -27.72 12.66 -42.95
C GLN A 407 -28.59 13.69 -42.21
N ARG A 408 -28.67 13.59 -40.88
CA ARG A 408 -29.44 14.55 -40.07
C ARG A 408 -28.85 15.96 -40.14
N ASP A 409 -27.54 16.08 -39.99
CA ASP A 409 -26.82 17.35 -40.12
C ASP A 409 -27.00 17.96 -41.51
N ARG A 410 -26.82 17.15 -42.57
CA ARG A 410 -27.01 17.58 -43.96
C ARG A 410 -28.42 18.12 -44.20
N LYS A 411 -29.45 17.37 -43.78
CA LYS A 411 -30.86 17.79 -43.94
C LYS A 411 -31.15 19.11 -43.21
N GLN A 412 -30.58 19.30 -42.01
CA GLN A 412 -30.79 20.54 -41.27
C GLN A 412 -30.07 21.73 -41.93
N LYS A 413 -28.84 21.53 -42.41
CA LYS A 413 -28.08 22.54 -43.15
C LYS A 413 -28.75 22.93 -44.45
N GLU A 414 -29.32 21.98 -45.19
CA GLU A 414 -30.09 22.23 -46.41
C GLU A 414 -31.33 23.10 -46.12
N LYS A 415 -32.06 22.80 -45.05
CA LYS A 415 -33.19 23.63 -44.60
C LYS A 415 -32.76 25.04 -44.21
N MET A 416 -31.69 25.16 -43.43
CA MET A 416 -31.13 26.45 -43.02
C MET A 416 -30.69 27.26 -44.23
N LYS A 417 -30.01 26.63 -45.19
CA LYS A 417 -29.58 27.24 -46.45
C LYS A 417 -30.77 27.72 -47.26
N ALA A 418 -31.77 26.88 -47.51
CA ALA A 418 -32.95 27.25 -48.27
C ALA A 418 -33.70 28.43 -47.65
N HIS A 419 -33.82 28.47 -46.31
CA HIS A 419 -34.42 29.59 -45.61
C HIS A 419 -33.58 30.87 -45.72
N ALA A 420 -32.27 30.79 -45.51
CA ALA A 420 -31.36 31.92 -45.60
C ALA A 420 -31.29 32.49 -47.03
N ASP A 421 -31.18 31.63 -48.04
CA ASP A 421 -31.12 32.02 -49.45
C ASP A 421 -32.43 32.70 -49.89
N LYS A 422 -33.58 32.17 -49.45
CA LYS A 422 -34.91 32.78 -49.71
C LYS A 422 -35.05 34.12 -49.01
N LYS A 423 -34.66 34.24 -47.73
CA LYS A 423 -34.74 35.49 -46.95
C LYS A 423 -33.81 36.57 -47.51
N ASN A 424 -32.60 36.21 -47.89
CA ASN A 424 -31.57 37.15 -48.34
C ASN A 424 -31.59 37.39 -49.86
N GLN A 425 -32.51 36.77 -50.60
CA GLN A 425 -32.56 36.78 -52.06
C GLN A 425 -31.18 36.48 -52.68
N ALA A 426 -30.50 35.46 -52.12
CA ALA A 426 -29.11 35.16 -52.44
C ALA A 426 -28.97 34.84 -53.94
N LYS A 427 -28.01 35.49 -54.60
CA LYS A 427 -27.65 35.25 -56.01
C LYS A 427 -26.19 34.80 -56.07
N PRO A 428 -25.85 33.84 -56.95
CA PRO A 428 -24.46 33.45 -57.14
C PRO A 428 -23.64 34.65 -57.64
N SER A 429 -22.41 34.80 -57.14
CA SER A 429 -21.48 35.82 -57.62
C SER A 429 -21.05 35.48 -59.05
N LYS A 430 -21.02 36.49 -59.92
CA LYS A 430 -20.55 36.36 -61.31
C LYS A 430 -19.07 36.70 -61.48
N LEU A 431 -18.40 37.12 -60.41
CA LEU A 431 -17.03 37.62 -60.43
C LEU A 431 -16.01 36.51 -60.71
N GLN A 432 -15.16 36.73 -61.70
CA GLN A 432 -14.12 35.82 -62.16
C GLN A 432 -12.73 36.44 -62.03
N LYS A 433 -11.70 35.59 -62.14
CA LYS A 433 -10.31 36.03 -62.16
C LYS A 433 -10.08 36.92 -63.39
N GLY A 434 -9.47 38.08 -63.18
CA GLY A 434 -9.27 39.10 -64.23
C GLY A 434 -10.34 40.19 -64.29
N ASP A 435 -11.46 40.05 -63.54
CA ASP A 435 -12.45 41.12 -63.47
C ASP A 435 -11.92 42.31 -62.68
N THR A 436 -12.25 43.51 -63.14
CA THR A 436 -11.96 44.75 -62.42
C THR A 436 -13.09 45.03 -61.43
N VAL A 437 -12.75 45.13 -60.15
CA VAL A 437 -13.70 45.31 -59.05
C VAL A 437 -13.32 46.46 -58.13
N ILE A 438 -14.31 47.06 -57.50
CA ILE A 438 -14.13 47.99 -56.38
C ILE A 438 -14.56 47.33 -55.07
N VAL A 439 -13.80 47.56 -54.00
CA VAL A 439 -14.01 46.93 -52.70
C VAL A 439 -14.75 47.86 -51.73
N LYS A 440 -15.68 47.32 -50.96
CA LYS A 440 -16.42 48.05 -49.92
C LYS A 440 -15.46 48.61 -48.87
N GLN A 441 -15.62 49.89 -48.53
CA GLN A 441 -14.75 50.57 -47.55
C GLN A 441 -15.52 50.96 -46.29
N LYS A 442 -14.78 51.24 -45.22
CA LYS A 442 -15.36 51.77 -43.97
C LYS A 442 -15.80 53.21 -44.23
N ARG A 443 -17.01 53.57 -43.81
CA ARG A 443 -17.48 54.97 -43.88
C ARG A 443 -16.78 55.78 -42.79
N GLU A 444 -16.10 56.85 -43.18
CA GLU A 444 -15.43 57.77 -42.26
C GLU A 444 -16.34 58.94 -41.87
N ASN A 445 -17.22 59.36 -42.79
CA ASN A 445 -18.24 60.39 -42.57
C ASN A 445 -19.50 60.13 -43.43
N LYS A 446 -20.54 60.97 -43.26
CA LYS A 446 -21.84 60.83 -43.95
C LYS A 446 -21.74 60.91 -45.48
N LEU A 447 -20.68 61.55 -46.00
CA LEU A 447 -20.44 61.74 -47.44
C LEU A 447 -19.44 60.73 -48.02
N SER A 448 -18.89 59.83 -47.21
CA SER A 448 -17.91 58.84 -47.67
C SER A 448 -18.60 57.80 -48.57
N PRO A 449 -18.09 57.56 -49.80
CA PRO A 449 -18.69 56.57 -50.67
C PRO A 449 -18.55 55.17 -50.06
N PRO A 450 -19.53 54.27 -50.26
CA PRO A 450 -19.51 52.94 -49.65
C PRO A 450 -18.43 51.99 -50.20
N TYR A 451 -17.86 52.31 -51.36
CA TYR A 451 -16.79 51.54 -52.01
C TYR A 451 -15.57 52.42 -52.26
N ASN A 452 -14.39 51.82 -52.20
CA ASN A 452 -13.13 52.46 -52.55
C ASN A 452 -13.14 52.80 -54.05
N LYS A 453 -12.67 53.99 -54.39
CA LYS A 453 -12.64 54.51 -55.76
C LYS A 453 -11.56 53.83 -56.62
N LYS A 454 -10.52 53.25 -56.00
CA LYS A 454 -9.44 52.55 -56.72
C LYS A 454 -9.91 51.16 -57.18
N PRO A 455 -9.96 50.89 -58.51
CA PRO A 455 -10.26 49.56 -59.02
C PRO A 455 -9.10 48.59 -58.69
N LEU A 456 -9.46 47.33 -58.45
CA LEU A 456 -8.54 46.23 -58.19
C LEU A 456 -8.88 45.11 -59.18
N GLU A 457 -7.89 44.34 -59.60
CA GLU A 457 -8.12 43.17 -60.45
C GLU A 457 -8.24 41.92 -59.57
N ILE A 458 -9.19 41.04 -59.88
CA ILE A 458 -9.31 39.76 -59.16
C ILE A 458 -8.15 38.85 -59.53
N ILE A 459 -7.32 38.52 -58.53
CA ILE A 459 -6.15 37.65 -58.65
C ILE A 459 -6.55 36.19 -58.43
N GLU A 460 -7.40 35.91 -57.45
CA GLU A 460 -7.82 34.55 -57.07
C GLU A 460 -9.27 34.53 -56.55
N ASN A 461 -9.99 33.46 -56.88
CA ASN A 461 -11.33 33.17 -56.35
C ASN A 461 -11.37 31.76 -55.74
N LYS A 462 -11.75 31.66 -54.45
CA LYS A 462 -12.02 30.41 -53.73
C LYS A 462 -13.45 30.43 -53.16
N GLY A 463 -14.41 30.02 -53.98
CA GLY A 463 -15.83 29.98 -53.61
C GLY A 463 -16.41 31.40 -53.47
N SER A 464 -16.75 31.82 -52.25
CA SER A 464 -17.20 33.19 -51.98
C SER A 464 -16.06 34.10 -51.50
N MET A 465 -14.82 33.60 -51.42
CA MET A 465 -13.64 34.37 -51.02
C MET A 465 -12.92 34.89 -52.27
N ILE A 466 -12.87 36.21 -52.43
CA ILE A 466 -12.24 36.89 -53.56
C ILE A 466 -11.01 37.64 -53.05
N THR A 467 -9.89 37.43 -53.72
CA THR A 467 -8.65 38.20 -53.53
C THR A 467 -8.45 39.08 -54.75
N ALA A 468 -8.52 40.39 -54.55
CA ALA A 468 -8.30 41.39 -55.59
C ALA A 468 -7.16 42.32 -55.20
N GLY A 469 -6.34 42.72 -56.16
CA GLY A 469 -5.20 43.59 -55.90
C GLY A 469 -4.78 44.44 -57.10
N ASN A 470 -3.90 45.38 -56.82
CA ASN A 470 -3.13 46.17 -57.79
C ASN A 470 -1.66 46.23 -57.32
N GLU A 471 -0.80 46.97 -58.02
CA GLU A 471 0.64 47.08 -57.71
C GLU A 471 0.93 47.53 -56.25
N ASP A 472 0.02 48.28 -55.62
CA ASP A 472 0.19 48.82 -54.27
C ASP A 472 -0.37 47.92 -53.15
N LYS A 473 -1.43 47.13 -53.41
CA LYS A 473 -2.19 46.47 -52.34
C LYS A 473 -3.01 45.28 -52.81
N THR A 474 -3.00 44.20 -52.01
CA THR A 474 -3.89 43.04 -52.15
C THR A 474 -4.91 42.98 -51.01
N ILE A 475 -6.17 42.65 -51.35
CA ILE A 475 -7.28 42.60 -50.39
C ILE A 475 -8.11 41.33 -50.62
N THR A 476 -8.32 40.56 -49.55
CA THR A 476 -9.15 39.35 -49.56
C THR A 476 -10.43 39.56 -48.74
N ARG A 477 -11.61 39.44 -49.37
CA ARG A 477 -12.93 39.59 -48.72
C ARG A 477 -13.98 38.65 -49.33
N ASN A 478 -15.17 38.60 -48.73
CA ASN A 478 -16.30 37.89 -49.32
C ASN A 478 -16.73 38.57 -50.65
N SER A 479 -17.22 37.80 -51.62
CA SER A 479 -17.70 38.28 -52.91
C SER A 479 -18.73 39.40 -52.79
N SER A 480 -19.55 39.42 -51.73
CA SER A 480 -20.53 40.50 -51.48
C SER A 480 -19.90 41.85 -51.16
N ALA A 481 -18.59 41.91 -50.87
CA ALA A 481 -17.86 43.14 -50.60
C ALA A 481 -17.26 43.77 -51.87
N PHE A 482 -17.34 43.08 -53.01
CA PHE A 482 -16.82 43.57 -54.28
C PHE A 482 -17.97 43.93 -55.22
N LYS A 483 -17.77 44.98 -56.01
CA LYS A 483 -18.67 45.36 -57.08
C LYS A 483 -17.87 45.42 -58.39
N GLU A 484 -18.35 44.74 -59.41
CA GLU A 484 -17.76 44.74 -60.74
C GLU A 484 -17.82 46.13 -61.37
N VAL A 485 -16.73 46.50 -62.06
CA VAL A 485 -16.65 47.70 -62.89
C VAL A 485 -16.79 47.23 -64.34
N PRO A 486 -17.92 47.50 -65.02
CA PRO A 486 -18.11 47.11 -66.40
C PRO A 486 -17.06 47.78 -67.29
N LYS A 487 -16.49 47.03 -68.24
CA LYS A 487 -15.71 47.62 -69.33
C LYS A 487 -16.71 48.32 -70.29
N PRO A 488 -16.47 49.56 -70.72
CA PRO A 488 -17.34 50.19 -71.70
C PRO A 488 -17.30 49.38 -73.00
N GLU A 489 -18.44 48.84 -73.41
CA GLU A 489 -18.62 48.32 -74.77
C GLU A 489 -18.57 49.52 -75.72
N MET A 490 -17.54 49.59 -76.57
CA MET A 490 -17.58 50.46 -77.74
C MET A 490 -18.56 49.85 -78.74
N THR A 491 -19.85 50.13 -78.59
CA THR A 491 -20.77 50.06 -79.72
C THR A 491 -20.44 51.22 -80.64
N GLU A 492 -19.96 50.93 -81.86
CA GLU A 492 -19.88 51.92 -82.94
C GLU A 492 -21.27 52.55 -83.12
N ILE A 493 -21.38 53.82 -82.76
CA ILE A 493 -22.55 54.62 -83.09
C ILE A 493 -22.38 54.97 -84.58
N THR A 494 -23.03 54.22 -85.47
CA THR A 494 -23.23 54.70 -86.85
C THR A 494 -24.12 55.93 -86.80
N GLU A 495 -23.64 57.05 -87.37
CA GLU A 495 -24.36 58.32 -87.45
C GLU A 495 -25.75 58.12 -88.11
N PRO A 496 -26.83 58.62 -87.50
CA PRO A 496 -28.13 58.64 -88.16
C PRO A 496 -28.16 59.74 -89.22
N SER A 497 -28.55 59.39 -90.45
CA SER A 497 -28.88 60.34 -91.52
C SER A 497 -30.09 61.21 -91.13
N ASP A 498 -29.99 62.52 -91.37
CA ASP A 498 -31.01 63.52 -91.04
C ASP A 498 -32.42 63.15 -91.56
N PRO A 499 -33.46 63.18 -90.70
CA PRO A 499 -34.84 63.03 -91.13
C PRO A 499 -35.43 64.39 -91.59
N PRO A 500 -36.35 64.40 -92.58
CA PRO A 500 -37.02 65.62 -93.02
C PRO A 500 -38.08 66.11 -92.01
N ASP A 501 -38.29 67.43 -92.02
CA ASP A 501 -39.18 68.20 -91.14
C ASP A 501 -40.66 67.75 -91.17
N GLU A 502 -41.24 67.53 -89.98
CA GLU A 502 -42.69 67.44 -89.75
C GLU A 502 -43.13 68.04 -88.40
N PRO A 503 -44.41 68.47 -88.26
CA PRO A 503 -44.86 69.65 -87.50
C PRO A 503 -45.15 69.39 -86.00
N PRO A 504 -45.47 70.42 -85.17
CA PRO A 504 -45.26 70.36 -83.73
C PRO A 504 -46.35 69.56 -83.01
N VAL A 505 -45.92 68.55 -82.24
CA VAL A 505 -46.80 67.74 -81.38
C VAL A 505 -46.69 68.16 -79.91
N SER A 506 -47.84 68.29 -79.27
CA SER A 506 -48.10 68.74 -77.89
C SER A 506 -47.22 68.08 -76.81
N ARG A 507 -46.59 68.91 -75.98
CA ARG A 507 -45.54 68.55 -74.99
C ARG A 507 -46.01 68.18 -73.58
N TYR A 508 -47.25 67.73 -73.37
CA TYR A 508 -47.68 67.34 -72.02
C TYR A 508 -48.56 66.09 -72.00
N ASN A 509 -47.96 64.97 -71.56
CA ASN A 509 -48.72 63.85 -71.00
C ASN A 509 -49.10 64.17 -69.55
N LEU A 510 -50.39 64.08 -69.25
CA LEU A 510 -50.98 64.28 -67.92
C LEU A 510 -50.27 63.44 -66.85
N ARG A 511 -49.80 64.11 -65.79
CA ARG A 511 -49.30 63.46 -64.56
C ARG A 511 -50.37 62.51 -64.02
N LYS A 512 -50.07 61.22 -63.95
CA LYS A 512 -50.84 60.28 -63.13
C LYS A 512 -50.78 60.76 -61.67
N GLN A 513 -51.95 60.99 -61.06
CA GLN A 513 -52.07 61.24 -59.63
C GLN A 513 -51.52 60.04 -58.86
N ILE A 514 -50.47 60.25 -58.08
CA ILE A 514 -49.93 59.29 -57.12
C ILE A 514 -50.74 59.49 -55.84
N THR A 515 -51.55 58.51 -55.47
CA THR A 515 -52.17 58.46 -54.14
C THR A 515 -51.10 58.16 -53.09
N PRO A 516 -51.01 58.93 -52.00
CA PRO A 516 -50.04 58.67 -50.93
C PRO A 516 -50.39 57.38 -50.17
N PRO A 517 -49.40 56.72 -49.53
CA PRO A 517 -49.63 55.49 -48.79
C PRO A 517 -50.47 55.71 -47.52
N LYS A 518 -51.38 54.77 -47.23
CA LYS A 518 -52.35 54.75 -46.10
C LYS A 518 -51.81 54.89 -44.66
N TYR A 519 -50.50 55.02 -44.44
CA TYR A 519 -49.93 55.16 -43.08
C TYR A 519 -49.70 56.63 -42.68
N LEU A 520 -50.12 57.59 -43.51
CA LEU A 520 -49.98 59.02 -43.27
C LEU A 520 -51.29 59.72 -42.86
N ASP A 521 -52.37 58.96 -42.62
CA ASP A 521 -53.70 59.52 -42.28
C ASP A 521 -53.77 60.14 -40.86
N ASP A 522 -52.74 59.96 -40.03
CA ASP A 522 -52.76 60.39 -38.61
C ASP A 522 -52.00 61.70 -38.32
N TYR A 523 -51.53 62.42 -39.34
CA TYR A 523 -50.89 63.73 -39.12
C TYR A 523 -51.85 64.89 -39.40
N VAL A 524 -52.49 65.37 -38.32
CA VAL A 524 -53.18 66.66 -38.29
C VAL A 524 -52.13 67.77 -38.43
N VAL A 525 -52.13 68.44 -39.58
CA VAL A 525 -51.36 69.67 -39.80
C VAL A 525 -52.21 70.85 -39.30
N THR A 526 -51.97 71.31 -38.08
CA THR A 526 -52.36 72.67 -37.68
C THR A 526 -51.42 73.64 -38.38
N GLY A 527 -51.93 74.31 -39.40
CA GLY A 527 -51.24 75.44 -40.03
C GLY A 527 -51.19 76.63 -39.09
N ILE A 528 -50.05 77.32 -39.06
CA ILE A 528 -50.00 78.75 -38.79
C ILE A 528 -49.12 79.39 -39.86
N SER A 529 -49.71 80.44 -40.41
CA SER A 529 -49.27 81.39 -41.41
C SER A 529 -48.01 82.20 -41.04
N SER A 530 -47.48 82.82 -42.11
CA SER A 530 -46.41 83.83 -42.24
C SER A 530 -44.98 83.34 -42.09
#